data_AF-A0A831K2Z2-F1
#
_entry.id   AF-A0A831K2Z2-F1
#
_cell.length_a   1.000
_cell.length_b   1.000
_cell.length_c   1.000
_cell.angle_alpha   90.00
_cell.angle_beta   90.00
_cell.angle_gamma   90.00
#
_symmetry.space_group_name_H-M   'P 1'
#
loop_
_entity.id
_entity.type
_entity.pdbx_description
1 polymer ?
#
loop_
_entity_poly.entity_id
_entity_poly.type
_entity_poly.pdbx_seq_one_letter_code
_entity_poly.pdbx_strand_id
1 'polypeptide(L)'
;MKIREIVERLNDKGEVSLDIWKPLSARKSSDGTLDLLYWNRVVGSEKDPVFLWIYVNIVNEDVRVLEKITFKQEHVKWITNSIVTLEKT
;
A
#
# COMPACT_ATOMS: atom_id res chain seq x y z
N MET A 1 -1.06 18.92 0.14
CA MET A 1 -0.36 18.09 -0.87
C MET A 1 -1.34 17.12 -1.48
N LYS A 2 -1.36 17.01 -2.81
CA LYS A 2 -2.26 16.08 -3.54
C LYS A 2 -1.67 14.67 -3.49
N ILE A 3 -2.53 13.63 -3.53
CA ILE A 3 -2.09 12.22 -3.54
C ILE A 3 -1.09 11.95 -4.67
N ARG A 4 -1.32 12.54 -5.85
CA ARG A 4 -0.41 12.42 -7.00
C ARG A 4 1.01 12.90 -6.68
N GLU A 5 1.14 14.05 -6.03
CA GLU A 5 2.44 14.62 -5.63
C GLU A 5 3.17 13.72 -4.63
N ILE A 6 2.42 13.05 -3.74
CA ILE A 6 2.98 12.10 -2.77
C ILE A 6 3.54 10.87 -3.48
N VAL A 7 2.77 10.31 -4.43
CA VAL A 7 3.19 9.15 -5.23
C VAL A 7 4.43 9.49 -6.06
N GLU A 8 4.47 10.67 -6.69
CA GLU A 8 5.63 11.16 -7.44
C GLU A 8 6.85 11.31 -6.53
N ARG A 9 6.72 11.92 -5.34
CA ARG A 9 7.82 12.03 -4.36
C ARG A 9 8.34 10.68 -3.87
N LEU A 10 7.46 9.70 -3.64
CA LEU A 10 7.88 8.35 -3.28
C LEU A 10 8.69 7.70 -4.42
N ASN A 11 8.31 7.95 -5.67
CA ASN A 11 9.06 7.49 -6.83
C ASN A 11 10.43 8.14 -6.93
N ASP A 12 10.50 9.47 -6.80
CA ASP A 12 11.74 10.23 -6.89
C ASP A 12 12.74 9.86 -5.78
N LYS A 13 12.23 9.49 -4.59
CA LYS A 13 13.04 8.98 -3.48
C LYS A 13 13.50 7.53 -3.64
N GLY A 14 13.02 6.82 -4.67
CA GLY A 14 13.27 5.38 -4.84
C GLY A 14 12.53 4.49 -3.84
N GLU A 15 11.56 5.03 -3.11
CA GLU A 15 10.75 4.25 -2.16
C GLU A 15 9.80 3.30 -2.90
N VAL A 16 9.37 3.67 -4.10
CA VAL A 16 8.57 2.85 -5.00
C VAL A 16 9.03 3.13 -6.43
N SER A 17 8.94 2.15 -7.33
CA SER A 17 9.16 2.39 -8.77
C SER A 17 7.82 2.31 -9.49
N LEU A 18 7.41 3.38 -10.18
CA LEU A 18 6.15 3.41 -10.96
C LEU A 18 6.20 2.56 -12.24
N ASP A 19 7.39 2.13 -12.66
CA ASP A 19 7.55 1.13 -13.71
C ASP A 19 7.05 -0.25 -13.24
N ILE A 20 7.21 -0.53 -11.94
CA ILE A 20 6.82 -1.80 -11.32
C ILE A 20 5.44 -1.69 -10.67
N TRP A 21 5.11 -0.57 -10.02
CA TRP A 21 3.94 -0.46 -9.15
C TRP A 21 2.97 0.58 -9.68
N LYS A 22 1.76 0.13 -10.06
CA LYS A 22 0.66 1.00 -10.48
C LYS A 22 -0.17 1.42 -9.26
N PRO A 23 -0.31 2.72 -8.96
CA PRO A 23 -1.22 3.19 -7.92
C PRO A 23 -2.66 2.76 -8.23
N LEU A 24 -3.35 2.20 -7.24
CA LEU A 24 -4.75 1.78 -7.35
C LEU A 24 -5.69 2.59 -6.47
N SER A 25 -5.29 2.79 -5.21
CA SER A 25 -6.14 3.46 -4.23
C SER A 25 -5.28 4.18 -3.20
N ALA A 26 -5.88 5.19 -2.59
CA ALA A 26 -5.29 5.97 -1.54
C ALA A 26 -6.35 6.29 -0.50
N ARG A 27 -6.02 6.13 0.78
CA ARG A 27 -6.94 6.41 1.89
C ARG A 27 -6.20 7.18 2.97
N LYS A 28 -6.77 8.33 3.36
CA LYS A 28 -6.25 9.08 4.51
C LYS A 28 -6.79 8.48 5.80
N SER A 29 -5.90 8.27 6.77
CA SER A 29 -6.25 7.76 8.09
C SER A 29 -6.53 8.90 9.06
N SER A 30 -7.23 8.58 10.16
CA SER A 30 -7.66 9.56 11.16
C SER A 30 -6.50 10.20 11.92
N ASP A 31 -5.35 9.52 11.98
CA ASP A 31 -4.11 10.01 12.60
C ASP A 31 -3.29 10.93 11.67
N GLY A 32 -3.80 11.23 10.47
CA GLY A 32 -3.16 12.12 9.50
C GLY A 32 -2.22 11.43 8.51
N THR A 33 -1.99 10.13 8.65
CA THR A 33 -1.20 9.33 7.70
C THR A 33 -2.01 8.98 6.44
N LEU A 34 -1.33 8.38 5.46
CA LEU A 34 -1.88 8.00 4.18
C LEU A 34 -1.51 6.55 3.85
N ASP A 35 -2.52 5.74 3.59
CA ASP A 35 -2.41 4.42 3.02
C ASP A 35 -2.41 4.51 1.49
N LEU A 36 -1.42 3.92 0.84
CA LEU A 36 -1.34 3.80 -0.60
C LEU A 36 -1.31 2.34 -1.01
N LEU A 37 -2.23 1.95 -1.89
CA LEU A 37 -2.30 0.61 -2.46
C LEU A 37 -1.86 0.63 -3.92
N TYR A 38 -0.94 -0.25 -4.26
CA TYR A 38 -0.41 -0.43 -5.59
C TYR A 38 -0.62 -1.86 -6.07
N TRP A 39 -0.74 -2.05 -7.38
CA TRP A 39 -0.67 -3.35 -8.04
C TRP A 39 0.64 -3.47 -8.82
N ASN A 40 1.31 -4.60 -8.68
CA ASN A 40 2.49 -4.94 -9.45
C ASN A 40 2.19 -5.14 -10.94
N ARG A 41 2.91 -4.44 -11.81
CA ARG A 41 2.78 -4.46 -13.28
C ARG A 41 3.64 -5.55 -13.93
N VAL A 42 4.61 -6.10 -13.20
CA VAL A 42 5.63 -7.04 -13.70
C VAL A 42 5.34 -8.47 -13.24
N VAL A 43 4.74 -8.65 -12.06
CA VAL A 43 4.39 -9.95 -11.49
C VAL A 43 2.93 -10.00 -11.03
N GLY A 44 2.38 -11.21 -11.01
CA GLY A 44 0.96 -11.44 -10.77
C GLY A 44 0.13 -11.31 -12.05
N SER A 45 -1.16 -11.57 -11.93
CA SER A 45 -2.14 -11.46 -13.01
C SER A 45 -3.46 -10.91 -12.48
N GLU A 46 -4.41 -10.62 -13.36
CA GLU A 46 -5.76 -10.22 -12.92
C GLU A 46 -6.45 -11.26 -12.04
N LYS A 47 -6.14 -12.55 -12.25
CA LYS A 47 -6.70 -13.67 -11.47
C LYS A 47 -5.92 -13.98 -10.19
N ASP A 48 -4.63 -13.64 -10.15
CA ASP A 48 -3.76 -13.77 -8.97
C ASP A 48 -2.89 -12.51 -8.82
N PRO A 49 -3.47 -11.40 -8.34
CA PRO A 49 -2.77 -10.12 -8.28
C PRO A 49 -1.81 -10.04 -7.09
N VAL A 50 -0.70 -9.33 -7.31
CA VAL A 50 0.27 -8.97 -6.27
C VAL A 50 0.14 -7.48 -5.96
N PHE A 51 -0.06 -7.17 -4.69
CA PHE A 51 -0.23 -5.81 -4.21
C PHE A 51 0.93 -5.37 -3.33
N LEU A 52 1.19 -4.06 -3.33
CA LEU A 52 2.02 -3.38 -2.36
C LEU A 52 1.16 -2.36 -1.62
N TRP A 53 1.09 -2.47 -0.31
CA TRP A 53 0.55 -1.43 0.55
C TRP A 53 1.71 -0.67 1.20
N ILE A 54 1.63 0.66 1.15
CA ILE A 54 2.59 1.56 1.76
C ILE A 54 1.85 2.45 2.75
N TYR A 55 2.32 2.45 3.99
CA TYR A 55 1.85 3.36 5.03
C TYR A 55 2.77 4.58 5.10
N VAL A 56 2.22 5.77 4.90
CA VAL A 56 2.98 7.00 4.66
C VAL A 56 2.61 8.06 5.68
N ASN A 57 3.63 8.68 6.28
CA ASN A 57 3.48 9.87 7.08
C ASN A 57 3.88 11.13 6.29
N ILE A 58 3.19 12.24 6.57
CA ILE A 58 3.44 13.54 5.95
C ILE A 58 3.75 14.54 7.06
N VAL A 59 5.02 14.92 7.20
CA VAL A 59 5.50 15.83 8.25
C VAL A 59 6.22 17.00 7.62
N ASN A 60 5.77 18.23 7.87
CA ASN A 60 6.39 19.45 7.31
C ASN A 60 6.63 19.34 5.79
N GLU A 61 5.62 18.86 5.05
CA GLU A 61 5.69 18.57 3.61
C GLU A 61 6.65 17.46 3.17
N ASP A 62 7.39 16.83 4.08
CA ASP A 62 8.19 15.66 3.81
C ASP A 62 7.32 14.39 3.84
N VAL A 63 7.56 13.51 2.88
CA VAL A 63 6.84 12.24 2.69
C VAL A 63 7.73 11.11 3.19
N ARG A 64 7.29 10.37 4.21
CA ARG A 64 8.07 9.29 4.82
C ARG A 64 7.30 8.00 4.80
N VAL A 65 7.94 6.94 4.34
CA VAL A 65 7.40 5.59 4.50
C VAL A 65 7.56 5.19 5.96
N LEU A 66 6.47 4.73 6.56
CA LEU A 66 6.49 4.05 7.85
C LEU A 66 6.58 2.54 7.66
N GLU A 67 5.82 1.99 6.70
CA GLU A 67 5.78 0.56 6.45
C GLU A 67 5.49 0.22 4.98
N LYS A 68 5.97 -0.94 4.54
CA LYS A 68 5.70 -1.54 3.23
C LYS A 68 5.37 -3.01 3.41
N ILE A 69 4.24 -3.44 2.86
CA ILE A 69 3.85 -4.85 2.86
C ILE A 69 3.46 -5.26 1.45
N THR A 70 4.08 -6.32 0.96
CA THR A 70 3.68 -6.96 -0.30
C THR A 70 2.80 -8.15 0.02
N PHE A 71 1.67 -8.31 -0.67
CA PHE A 71 0.75 -9.41 -0.41
C PHE A 71 -0.01 -9.85 -1.65
N LYS A 72 -0.45 -11.11 -1.62
CA LYS A 72 -1.39 -11.68 -2.58
C LYS A 72 -2.81 -11.65 -2.02
N GLN A 73 -3.79 -11.83 -2.89
CA GLN A 73 -5.20 -11.93 -2.48
C GLN A 73 -5.43 -13.07 -1.45
N GLU A 74 -4.73 -14.19 -1.59
CA GLU A 74 -4.84 -15.32 -0.65
C GLU A 74 -4.37 -14.97 0.77
N HIS A 75 -3.36 -14.09 0.92
CA HIS A 75 -2.91 -13.63 2.23
C HIS A 75 -4.02 -12.86 2.95
N VAL A 76 -4.76 -12.01 2.22
CA VAL A 76 -5.88 -11.27 2.80
C VAL A 76 -6.96 -12.23 3.31
N LYS A 77 -7.34 -13.22 2.49
CA LYS A 77 -8.32 -14.24 2.89
C LYS A 77 -7.88 -15.00 4.13
N TRP A 78 -6.61 -15.38 4.19
CA TRP A 78 -6.04 -16.08 5.34
C TRP A 78 -6.11 -15.22 6.60
N ILE A 79 -5.62 -13.96 6.55
CA ILE A 79 -5.65 -13.03 7.69
C ILE A 79 -7.08 -12.80 8.19
N THR A 80 -8.03 -12.52 7.30
CA THR A 80 -9.43 -12.29 7.69
C THR A 80 -10.04 -13.51 8.37
N ASN A 81 -9.74 -14.70 7.88
CA ASN A 81 -10.23 -15.94 8.49
C ASN A 81 -9.62 -16.15 9.88
N SER A 82 -8.32 -15.87 10.05
CA SER A 82 -7.63 -16.02 11.34
C SER A 82 -8.16 -15.06 12.40
N ILE A 83 -8.46 -13.80 12.05
CA ILE A 83 -9.03 -12.83 12.99
C ILE A 83 -10.42 -13.29 13.46
N VAL A 84 -11.28 -13.73 12.53
CA VAL A 84 -12.62 -14.24 12.85
C VAL A 84 -12.56 -15.47 13.76
N THR A 85 -11.55 -16.33 13.60
CA THR A 85 -11.36 -17.47 14.50
C THR A 85 -10.98 -17.01 15.92
N LEU A 86 -10.07 -16.05 16.06
CA LEU A 86 -9.65 -15.55 17.36
C LEU A 86 -10.79 -14.93 18.16
N GLU A 87 -11.65 -14.12 17.52
CA GLU A 87 -12.80 -13.48 18.19
C GLU A 87 -13.85 -14.48 18.73
N LYS A 88 -13.80 -15.75 18.28
CA LYS A 88 -14.71 -16.81 18.73
C LYS A 88 -14.14 -17.66 19.88
N THR A 89 -12.93 -17.37 20.34
CA THR A 89 -12.22 -18.12 21.40
C THR A 89 -12.20 -17.33 22.69
#